data_AF-A0A9P7D4L5-F1
#
_entry.id   AF-A0A9P7D4L5-F1
#
_cell.length_a   1.000
_cell.length_b   1.000
_cell.length_c   1.000
_cell.angle_alpha   90.00
_cell.angle_beta   90.00
_cell.angle_gamma   90.00
#
_symmetry.space_group_name_H-M   'P 1'
#
loop_
_entity.id
_entity.type
_entity.pdbx_description
1 polymer ?
#
loop_
_entity_poly.entity_id
_entity_poly.type
_entity_poly.pdbx_seq_one_letter_code
_entity_poly.pdbx_strand_id
1 'polypeptide(L)'
;MLSQALLVRADSIARHLETVFLFTKNDIRTTLVPITIFALSAAPKHDPTRAWHAALWIWFHLLQFNIANQIQDPEEDRKNKPSALLASTVFAALTIWYNELHGDKLGLSKNVLTAILYGCLEIGGTVAAGSRNSCIDEAGALAVALSSTAFATTLHAQDFKDEEGDRLTGRRTLPTMFPKAARLSMMVGIPLWSFGLSCVWNIDALSTTAFVVYGAFVGTRFVMYDTVGADKQSCKFYSLWYSLGHLLPGYWRFFYGV
;
A
#
# COMPACT_ATOMS: atom_id res chain seq x y z
N MET A 1 -2.46 43.09 19.88
CA MET A 1 -2.47 41.84 20.69
C MET A 1 -3.37 40.75 20.10
N LEU A 2 -4.70 40.86 20.09
CA LEU A 2 -5.60 39.80 19.56
C LEU A 2 -5.23 39.30 18.16
N SER A 3 -4.98 40.20 17.19
CA SER A 3 -4.56 39.84 15.83
C SER A 3 -3.22 39.05 15.80
N GLN A 4 -2.20 39.48 16.55
CA GLN A 4 -0.93 38.74 16.65
C GLN A 4 -1.09 37.36 17.30
N ALA A 5 -1.94 37.23 18.32
CA ALA A 5 -2.22 35.94 18.95
C ALA A 5 -2.95 34.98 18.00
N LEU A 6 -3.85 35.50 17.15
CA LEU A 6 -4.52 34.72 16.10
C LEU A 6 -3.53 34.28 15.00
N LEU A 7 -2.62 35.16 14.57
CA LEU A 7 -1.58 34.83 13.60
C LEU A 7 -0.63 33.74 14.13
N VAL A 8 -0.09 33.90 15.35
CA VAL A 8 0.77 32.88 15.99
C VAL A 8 0.04 31.54 16.17
N ARG A 9 -1.28 31.57 16.46
CA ARG A 9 -2.08 30.34 16.55
C ARG A 9 -2.34 29.71 15.19
N ALA A 10 -2.56 30.51 14.14
CA ALA A 10 -2.71 30.03 12.77
C ALA A 10 -1.40 29.41 12.25
N ASP A 11 -0.26 30.07 12.44
CA ASP A 11 1.07 29.53 12.12
C ASP A 11 1.36 28.23 12.89
N SER A 12 0.93 28.15 14.15
CA SER A 12 1.04 26.90 14.91
C SER A 12 0.19 25.79 14.31
N ILE A 13 -1.09 26.04 13.99
CA ILE A 13 -1.97 25.05 13.36
C ILE A 13 -1.44 24.63 11.97
N ALA A 14 -0.96 25.57 11.16
CA ALA A 14 -0.38 25.31 9.85
C ALA A 14 0.82 24.35 9.95
N ARG A 15 1.73 24.56 10.91
CA ARG A 15 2.86 23.64 11.15
C ARG A 15 2.39 22.24 11.57
N HIS A 16 1.39 22.10 12.43
CA HIS A 16 0.88 20.78 12.82
C HIS A 16 0.21 20.06 11.64
N LEU A 17 -0.52 20.77 10.79
CA LEU A 17 -1.10 20.23 9.56
C LEU A 17 -0.01 19.83 8.55
N GLU A 18 1.06 20.62 8.43
CA GLU A 18 2.23 20.30 7.62
C GLU A 18 2.94 19.03 8.13
N THR A 19 3.17 18.92 9.45
CA THR A 19 3.72 17.69 10.06
C THR A 19 2.86 16.47 9.71
N VAL A 20 1.54 16.52 9.97
CA VAL A 20 0.60 15.43 9.67
C VAL A 20 0.56 15.08 8.17
N PHE A 21 0.70 16.07 7.29
CA PHE A 21 0.86 15.82 5.85
C PHE A 21 2.19 15.14 5.54
N LEU A 22 3.32 15.59 6.11
CA LEU A 22 4.65 15.00 5.88
C LEU A 22 4.74 13.54 6.34
N PHE A 23 4.02 13.17 7.41
CA PHE A 23 3.85 11.79 7.86
C PHE A 23 3.29 10.88 6.77
N THR A 24 2.32 11.35 5.98
CA THR A 24 1.59 10.52 4.98
C THR A 24 1.98 10.82 3.53
N LYS A 25 2.79 11.86 3.27
CA LYS A 25 3.13 12.39 1.94
C LYS A 25 3.65 11.36 0.94
N ASN A 26 4.46 10.40 1.39
CA ASN A 26 4.97 9.33 0.52
C ASN A 26 3.84 8.34 0.18
N ASP A 27 3.07 7.99 1.21
CA ASP A 27 2.02 6.98 1.20
C ASP A 27 0.74 7.41 0.49
N ILE A 28 0.58 8.71 0.21
CA ILE A 28 -0.49 9.20 -0.67
C ILE A 28 -0.50 8.43 -2.01
N ARG A 29 0.68 8.25 -2.63
CA ARG A 29 0.80 7.62 -3.96
C ARG A 29 0.95 6.11 -3.90
N THR A 30 1.52 5.56 -2.82
CA THR A 30 1.77 4.11 -2.71
C THR A 30 0.64 3.35 -2.03
N THR A 31 -0.18 4.05 -1.22
CA THR A 31 -1.18 3.44 -0.33
C THR A 31 -2.55 4.10 -0.46
N LEU A 32 -2.66 5.40 -0.16
CA LEU A 32 -3.98 6.07 -0.05
C LEU A 32 -4.75 6.05 -1.38
N VAL A 33 -4.10 6.42 -2.49
CA VAL A 33 -4.71 6.41 -3.83
C VAL A 33 -5.12 4.99 -4.24
N PRO A 34 -4.24 3.98 -4.30
CA PRO A 34 -4.64 2.61 -4.66
C PRO A 34 -5.77 2.07 -3.77
N ILE A 35 -5.67 2.17 -2.44
CA ILE A 35 -6.68 1.59 -1.54
C ILE A 35 -8.03 2.35 -1.62
N THR A 36 -8.03 3.64 -1.96
CA THR A 36 -9.27 4.38 -2.26
C THR A 36 -9.88 3.94 -3.59
N ILE A 37 -9.05 3.69 -4.62
CA ILE A 37 -9.50 3.13 -5.91
C ILE A 37 -10.08 1.72 -5.71
N PHE A 38 -9.40 0.88 -4.93
CA PHE A 38 -9.88 -0.44 -4.53
C PHE A 38 -11.24 -0.33 -3.84
N ALA A 39 -11.34 0.47 -2.78
CA ALA A 39 -12.56 0.63 -1.99
C ALA A 39 -13.78 1.02 -2.85
N LEU A 40 -13.58 1.93 -3.81
CA LEU A 40 -14.62 2.37 -4.74
C LEU A 40 -14.98 1.31 -5.79
N SER A 41 -14.01 0.50 -6.21
CA SER A 41 -14.18 -0.54 -7.24
C SER A 41 -14.76 -1.84 -6.67
N ALA A 42 -14.39 -2.18 -5.44
CA ALA A 42 -14.86 -3.35 -4.70
C ALA A 42 -16.23 -3.13 -4.05
N ALA A 43 -16.66 -1.89 -3.81
CA ALA A 43 -17.96 -1.59 -3.20
C ALA A 43 -19.14 -2.07 -4.08
N PRO A 44 -20.18 -2.70 -3.51
CA PRO A 44 -21.33 -3.21 -4.27
C PRO A 44 -22.27 -2.11 -4.79
N LYS A 45 -22.13 -0.87 -4.30
CA LYS A 45 -22.88 0.30 -4.79
C LYS A 45 -21.94 1.48 -4.92
N HIS A 46 -21.81 2.02 -6.13
CA HIS A 46 -20.94 3.16 -6.42
C HIS A 46 -21.67 4.48 -6.14
N ASP A 47 -21.30 5.16 -5.04
CA ASP A 47 -21.71 6.53 -4.74
C ASP A 47 -20.46 7.43 -4.72
N PRO A 48 -20.25 8.29 -5.73
CA PRO A 48 -19.09 9.19 -5.78
C PRO A 48 -19.00 10.13 -4.57
N THR A 49 -20.12 10.43 -3.89
CA THR A 49 -20.11 11.26 -2.68
C THR A 49 -19.56 10.52 -1.44
N ARG A 50 -19.35 9.20 -1.53
CA ARG A 50 -18.66 8.39 -0.52
C ARG A 50 -17.16 8.29 -0.72
N ALA A 51 -16.63 8.67 -1.90
CA ALA A 51 -15.20 8.63 -2.18
C ALA A 51 -14.37 9.41 -1.16
N TRP A 52 -14.83 10.59 -0.73
CA TRP A 52 -14.14 11.37 0.30
C TRP A 52 -14.25 10.75 1.70
N HIS A 53 -15.35 10.06 2.02
CA HIS A 53 -15.49 9.32 3.29
C HIS A 53 -14.50 8.16 3.35
N ALA A 54 -14.42 7.35 2.29
CA ALA A 54 -13.47 6.25 2.18
C ALA A 54 -12.02 6.77 2.24
N ALA A 55 -11.69 7.81 1.47
CA ALA A 55 -10.35 8.41 1.48
C ALA A 55 -9.97 8.95 2.87
N LEU A 56 -10.87 9.65 3.58
CA LEU A 56 -10.60 10.10 4.95
C LEU A 56 -10.43 8.93 5.92
N TRP A 57 -11.29 7.91 5.85
CA TRP A 57 -11.19 6.73 6.71
C TRP A 57 -9.85 6.00 6.52
N ILE A 58 -9.46 5.76 5.26
CA ILE A 58 -8.16 5.15 4.91
C ILE A 58 -7.01 6.04 5.39
N TRP A 59 -7.09 7.35 5.16
CA TRP A 59 -6.04 8.30 5.54
C TRP A 59 -5.83 8.38 7.06
N PHE A 60 -6.89 8.36 7.88
CA PHE A 60 -6.74 8.34 9.33
C PHE A 60 -6.04 7.07 9.85
N HIS A 61 -6.37 5.90 9.30
CA HIS A 61 -5.72 4.63 9.68
C HIS A 61 -4.28 4.52 9.13
N LEU A 62 -4.02 5.09 7.95
CA LEU A 62 -2.67 5.21 7.38
C LEU A 62 -1.79 6.17 8.18
N LEU A 63 -2.35 7.29 8.64
CA LEU A 63 -1.67 8.23 9.55
C LEU A 63 -1.32 7.55 10.87
N GLN A 64 -2.27 6.80 11.45
CA GLN A 64 -2.03 5.98 12.65
C GLN A 64 -0.92 4.93 12.42
N PHE A 65 -0.87 4.29 11.25
CA PHE A 65 0.21 3.34 10.88
C PHE A 65 1.58 4.01 10.81
N ASN A 66 1.68 5.14 10.08
CA ASN A 66 2.95 5.85 9.93
C ASN A 66 3.45 6.43 11.26
N ILE A 67 2.54 6.92 12.11
CA ILE A 67 2.87 7.37 13.47
C ILE A 67 3.39 6.20 14.33
N ALA A 68 2.76 5.02 14.25
CA ALA A 68 3.14 3.88 15.07
C ALA A 68 4.50 3.26 14.68
N ASN A 69 4.89 3.30 13.40
CA ASN A 69 6.20 2.82 12.95
C ASN A 69 7.36 3.69 13.45
N GLN A 70 7.22 5.03 13.41
CA GLN A 70 8.29 5.98 13.79
C GLN A 70 8.72 5.94 15.27
N ILE A 71 8.06 5.13 16.09
CA ILE A 71 8.37 4.95 17.51
C ILE A 71 9.38 3.81 17.71
N GLN A 72 9.50 2.90 16.73
CA GLN A 72 10.11 1.58 16.93
C GLN A 72 11.60 1.50 16.55
N ASP A 73 12.04 2.18 15.48
CA ASP A 73 13.45 2.23 15.07
C ASP A 73 13.91 3.68 14.82
N PRO A 74 14.19 4.45 15.89
CA PRO A 74 14.57 5.85 15.76
C PRO A 74 15.94 6.06 15.09
N GLU A 75 16.80 5.05 14.94
CA GLU A 75 18.09 5.18 14.24
C GLU A 75 17.95 4.94 12.71
N GLU A 76 17.04 4.07 12.27
CA GLU A 76 16.60 4.00 10.87
C GLU A 76 15.99 5.34 10.44
N ASP A 77 14.95 5.79 11.15
CA ASP A 77 14.20 6.98 10.73
C ASP A 77 15.03 8.27 10.85
N ARG A 78 15.98 8.36 11.80
CA ARG A 78 16.95 9.47 11.90
C ARG A 78 17.81 9.62 10.64
N LYS A 79 18.00 8.56 9.84
CA LYS A 79 18.67 8.66 8.52
C LYS A 79 17.75 9.11 7.39
N ASN A 80 16.43 8.93 7.51
CA ASN A 80 15.49 9.13 6.40
C ASN A 80 14.50 10.32 6.57
N LYS A 81 13.91 10.56 7.77
CA LYS A 81 12.96 11.67 8.03
C LYS A 81 12.87 12.06 9.52
N PRO A 82 12.86 13.37 9.88
CA PRO A 82 12.69 13.81 11.27
C PRO A 82 11.23 14.15 11.64
N SER A 83 10.72 13.57 12.76
CA SER A 83 9.68 14.08 13.73
C SER A 83 8.39 13.27 14.05
N ALA A 84 8.54 12.20 14.85
CA ALA A 84 7.89 11.93 16.18
C ALA A 84 6.35 11.69 16.42
N LEU A 85 6.04 10.50 16.98
CA LEU A 85 5.08 10.17 18.11
C LEU A 85 3.53 10.22 17.86
N LEU A 86 2.61 9.38 18.41
CA LEU A 86 2.62 8.10 19.19
C LEU A 86 1.27 7.31 18.95
N ALA A 87 1.21 5.99 19.28
CA ALA A 87 0.00 5.18 19.65
C ALA A 87 -0.98 4.74 18.53
N SER A 88 -2.05 3.94 18.72
CA SER A 88 -2.35 2.62 19.40
C SER A 88 -3.77 2.20 18.90
N THR A 89 -4.32 0.97 18.94
CA THR A 89 -4.14 -0.18 19.84
C THR A 89 -4.11 -1.58 19.16
N VAL A 90 -4.79 -1.83 18.03
CA VAL A 90 -4.65 -3.10 17.24
C VAL A 90 -3.18 -3.32 16.84
N PHE A 91 -2.52 -2.20 16.55
CA PHE A 91 -1.09 -2.10 16.43
C PHE A 91 -0.33 -2.74 17.59
N ALA A 92 -0.75 -2.55 18.84
CA ALA A 92 -0.06 -3.10 20.00
C ALA A 92 -0.09 -4.63 20.00
N ALA A 93 -1.21 -5.27 19.66
CA ALA A 93 -1.29 -6.74 19.59
C ALA A 93 -0.35 -7.33 18.52
N LEU A 94 -0.33 -6.74 17.33
CA LEU A 94 0.52 -7.18 16.22
C LEU A 94 2.01 -6.79 16.41
N THR A 95 2.27 -5.65 17.05
CA THR A 95 3.62 -5.21 17.45
C THR A 95 4.19 -6.12 18.54
N ILE A 96 3.38 -6.52 19.53
CA ILE A 96 3.78 -7.51 20.55
C ILE A 96 4.13 -8.84 19.87
N TRP A 97 3.34 -9.31 18.91
CA TRP A 97 3.69 -10.52 18.16
C TRP A 97 4.98 -10.38 17.34
N TYR A 98 5.16 -9.26 16.64
CA TYR A 98 6.37 -9.05 15.82
C TYR A 98 7.64 -8.87 16.67
N ASN A 99 7.56 -8.14 17.79
CA ASN A 99 8.73 -7.77 18.62
C ASN A 99 8.96 -8.70 19.83
N GLU A 100 7.96 -8.91 20.70
CA GLU A 100 8.11 -9.71 21.93
C GLU A 100 8.19 -11.22 21.66
N LEU A 101 7.59 -11.70 20.56
CA LEU A 101 7.65 -13.10 20.14
C LEU A 101 8.64 -13.35 18.99
N HIS A 102 9.46 -12.35 18.63
CA HIS A 102 10.50 -12.43 17.61
C HIS A 102 10.01 -12.89 16.23
N GLY A 103 8.90 -12.32 15.76
CA GLY A 103 8.35 -12.58 14.43
C GLY A 103 9.32 -12.17 13.31
N ASP A 104 10.19 -11.19 13.57
CA ASP A 104 11.27 -10.70 12.70
C ASP A 104 12.25 -11.79 12.22
N LYS A 105 12.41 -12.89 12.97
CA LYS A 105 13.37 -13.97 12.67
C LYS A 105 13.10 -14.70 11.34
N LEU A 106 11.89 -14.60 10.79
CA LEU A 106 11.56 -15.01 9.42
C LEU A 106 11.32 -13.76 8.56
N GLY A 107 12.21 -13.48 7.59
CA GLY A 107 12.11 -12.28 6.73
C GLY A 107 10.87 -12.17 5.82
N LEU A 108 9.92 -13.11 5.93
CA LEU A 108 8.60 -13.06 5.29
C LEU A 108 7.49 -12.53 6.23
N SER A 109 7.71 -12.51 7.55
CA SER A 109 6.69 -12.16 8.55
C SER A 109 6.21 -10.71 8.40
N LYS A 110 7.14 -9.77 8.19
CA LYS A 110 6.85 -8.36 7.90
C LYS A 110 5.95 -8.22 6.67
N ASN A 111 6.18 -9.02 5.63
CA ASN A 111 5.44 -8.92 4.37
C ASN A 111 4.02 -9.49 4.50
N VAL A 112 3.87 -10.63 5.18
CA VAL A 112 2.55 -11.20 5.52
C VAL A 112 1.76 -10.24 6.42
N LEU A 113 2.40 -9.69 7.45
CA LEU A 113 1.77 -8.75 8.38
C LEU A 113 1.31 -7.46 7.68
N THR A 114 2.15 -6.90 6.80
CA THR A 114 1.80 -5.71 6.02
C THR A 114 0.66 -5.99 5.05
N ALA A 115 0.62 -7.17 4.42
CA ALA A 115 -0.49 -7.58 3.56
C ALA A 115 -1.80 -7.76 4.32
N ILE A 116 -1.78 -8.34 5.53
CA ILE A 116 -2.96 -8.42 6.42
C ILE A 116 -3.49 -7.03 6.73
N LEU A 117 -2.61 -6.08 7.07
CA LEU A 117 -3.02 -4.70 7.34
C LEU A 117 -3.63 -4.03 6.11
N TYR A 118 -3.05 -4.23 4.92
CA TYR A 118 -3.61 -3.75 3.66
C TYR A 118 -5.02 -4.32 3.43
N GLY A 119 -5.22 -5.64 3.61
CA GLY A 119 -6.54 -6.26 3.54
C GLY A 119 -7.55 -5.67 4.54
N CYS A 120 -7.13 -5.35 5.76
CA CYS A 120 -7.98 -4.63 6.73
C CYS A 120 -8.36 -3.21 6.27
N LEU A 121 -7.43 -2.47 5.65
CA LEU A 121 -7.70 -1.15 5.06
C LEU A 121 -8.63 -1.25 3.85
N GLU A 122 -8.47 -2.28 3.02
CA GLU A 122 -9.32 -2.57 1.86
C GLU A 122 -10.76 -2.90 2.29
N ILE A 123 -10.95 -3.77 3.30
CA ILE A 123 -12.27 -4.08 3.87
C ILE A 123 -12.94 -2.82 4.44
N GLY A 124 -12.24 -2.10 5.33
CA GLY A 124 -12.81 -0.93 6.00
C GLY A 124 -13.08 0.23 5.03
N GLY A 125 -12.21 0.44 4.05
CA GLY A 125 -12.41 1.40 2.96
C GLY A 125 -13.62 1.03 2.10
N THR A 126 -13.78 -0.25 1.73
CA THR A 126 -14.93 -0.73 0.95
C THR A 126 -16.26 -0.53 1.68
N VAL A 127 -16.28 -0.82 2.99
CA VAL A 127 -17.46 -0.54 3.85
C VAL A 127 -17.74 0.97 3.95
N ALA A 128 -16.70 1.81 4.08
CA ALA A 128 -16.84 3.27 4.13
C ALA A 128 -17.27 3.90 2.80
N ALA A 129 -16.94 3.27 1.67
CA ALA A 129 -17.41 3.64 0.34
C ALA A 129 -18.89 3.26 0.11
N GLY A 130 -19.41 2.29 0.86
CA GLY A 130 -20.79 1.83 0.74
C GLY A 130 -21.85 2.75 1.38
N SER A 131 -23.11 2.42 1.08
CA SER A 131 -24.30 2.96 1.75
C SER A 131 -24.40 2.56 3.24
N ARG A 132 -25.35 3.14 3.98
CA ARG A 132 -25.59 2.80 5.40
C ARG A 132 -25.87 1.30 5.58
N ASN A 133 -25.12 0.65 6.47
CA ASN A 133 -25.13 -0.80 6.72
C ASN A 133 -24.59 -1.69 5.57
N SER A 134 -23.73 -1.17 4.69
CA SER A 134 -23.10 -2.01 3.65
C SER A 134 -22.14 -3.02 4.26
N CYS A 135 -22.33 -4.30 3.92
CA CYS A 135 -21.35 -5.36 4.12
C CYS A 135 -20.47 -5.51 2.88
N ILE A 136 -19.38 -6.26 3.02
CA ILE A 136 -18.63 -6.80 1.89
C ILE A 136 -19.41 -8.00 1.32
N ASP A 137 -19.62 -8.02 0.02
CA ASP A 137 -20.21 -9.14 -0.73
C ASP A 137 -19.13 -10.12 -1.20
N GLU A 138 -19.52 -11.22 -1.86
CA GLU A 138 -18.58 -12.25 -2.31
C GLU A 138 -17.52 -11.70 -3.30
N ALA A 139 -17.93 -10.83 -4.22
CA ALA A 139 -17.02 -10.19 -5.16
C ALA A 139 -16.03 -9.24 -4.45
N GLY A 140 -16.50 -8.45 -3.48
CA GLY A 140 -15.62 -7.62 -2.65
C GLY A 140 -14.64 -8.46 -1.83
N ALA A 141 -15.09 -9.56 -1.23
CA ALA A 141 -14.25 -10.46 -0.45
C ALA A 141 -13.18 -11.15 -1.31
N LEU A 142 -13.55 -11.60 -2.52
CA LEU A 142 -12.62 -12.13 -3.51
C LEU A 142 -11.59 -11.07 -3.95
N ALA A 143 -12.03 -9.82 -4.15
CA ALA A 143 -11.14 -8.71 -4.49
C ALA A 143 -10.11 -8.45 -3.38
N VAL A 144 -10.50 -8.45 -2.11
CA VAL A 144 -9.58 -8.28 -0.97
C VAL A 144 -8.59 -9.44 -0.91
N ALA A 145 -9.06 -10.69 -1.04
CA ALA A 145 -8.21 -11.87 -0.99
C ALA A 145 -7.16 -11.87 -2.11
N LEU A 146 -7.55 -11.56 -3.35
CA LEU A 146 -6.65 -11.47 -4.50
C LEU A 146 -5.68 -10.29 -4.38
N SER A 147 -6.17 -9.12 -3.97
CA SER A 147 -5.35 -7.92 -3.75
C SER A 147 -4.28 -8.15 -2.69
N SER A 148 -4.68 -8.64 -1.51
CA SER A 148 -3.78 -8.97 -0.40
C SER A 148 -2.75 -10.06 -0.78
N THR A 149 -3.15 -11.07 -1.57
CA THR A 149 -2.23 -12.14 -2.02
C THR A 149 -1.25 -11.65 -3.09
N ALA A 150 -1.72 -10.84 -4.05
CA ALA A 150 -0.85 -10.19 -5.02
C ALA A 150 0.18 -9.32 -4.31
N PHE A 151 -0.27 -8.43 -3.42
CA PHE A 151 0.60 -7.58 -2.61
C PHE A 151 1.60 -8.39 -1.78
N ALA A 152 1.16 -9.40 -1.03
CA ALA A 152 2.06 -10.24 -0.22
C ALA A 152 3.19 -10.89 -1.05
N THR A 153 2.89 -11.33 -2.28
CA THR A 153 3.83 -12.00 -3.17
C THR A 153 4.71 -11.05 -3.99
N THR A 154 4.38 -9.75 -4.04
CA THR A 154 5.14 -8.73 -4.77
C THR A 154 5.61 -7.54 -3.92
N LEU A 155 5.37 -7.52 -2.61
CA LEU A 155 5.68 -6.41 -1.70
C LEU A 155 7.17 -6.04 -1.69
N HIS A 156 8.07 -7.01 -1.88
CA HIS A 156 9.51 -6.75 -1.98
C HIS A 156 9.89 -5.85 -3.17
N ALA A 157 8.97 -5.57 -4.09
CA ALA A 157 9.06 -4.47 -5.05
C ALA A 157 9.37 -3.12 -4.39
N GLN A 158 8.86 -2.88 -3.18
CA GLN A 158 9.11 -1.65 -2.41
C GLN A 158 10.49 -1.68 -1.75
N ASP A 159 10.92 -2.84 -1.25
CA ASP A 159 12.17 -3.01 -0.50
C ASP A 159 13.43 -2.71 -1.36
N PHE A 160 13.39 -2.94 -2.68
CA PHE A 160 14.55 -2.71 -3.56
C PHE A 160 15.14 -1.29 -3.50
N LYS A 161 14.30 -0.26 -3.27
CA LYS A 161 14.75 1.13 -3.21
C LYS A 161 15.54 1.46 -1.93
N ASP A 162 15.40 0.61 -0.92
CA ASP A 162 15.90 0.76 0.45
C ASP A 162 16.92 -0.34 0.82
N GLU A 163 17.24 -1.27 -0.09
CA GLU A 163 18.16 -2.42 0.09
C GLU A 163 19.51 -2.04 0.71
N GLU A 164 20.13 -0.95 0.25
CA GLU A 164 21.40 -0.47 0.82
C GLU A 164 21.25 -0.06 2.30
N GLY A 165 20.12 0.57 2.66
CA GLY A 165 19.81 0.95 4.03
C GLY A 165 19.53 -0.26 4.91
N ASP A 166 18.74 -1.22 4.41
CA ASP A 166 18.50 -2.51 5.07
C ASP A 166 19.81 -3.28 5.29
N ARG A 167 20.68 -3.34 4.28
CA ARG A 167 21.98 -4.03 4.36
C ARG A 167 22.91 -3.39 5.38
N LEU A 168 22.98 -2.05 5.42
CA LEU A 168 23.77 -1.30 6.39
C LEU A 168 23.22 -1.37 7.83
N THR A 169 21.94 -1.68 8.01
CA THR A 169 21.29 -1.90 9.32
C THR A 169 21.22 -3.38 9.72
N GLY A 170 21.64 -4.31 8.85
CA GLY A 170 21.63 -5.75 9.11
C GLY A 170 20.27 -6.43 8.92
N ARG A 171 19.30 -5.74 8.29
CA ARG A 171 17.93 -6.24 8.08
C ARG A 171 17.86 -7.34 7.02
N ARG A 172 17.07 -8.36 7.31
CA ARG A 172 16.84 -9.54 6.47
C ARG A 172 15.55 -9.38 5.65
N THR A 173 15.62 -8.56 4.60
CA THR A 173 14.56 -8.45 3.59
C THR A 173 14.82 -9.39 2.42
N LEU A 174 13.79 -9.66 1.61
CA LEU A 174 13.91 -10.61 0.50
C LEU A 174 14.94 -10.16 -0.56
N PRO A 175 15.10 -8.85 -0.87
CA PRO A 175 16.20 -8.36 -1.70
C PRO A 175 17.59 -8.51 -1.08
N THR A 176 17.78 -8.30 0.23
CA THR A 176 19.11 -8.45 0.86
C THR A 176 19.55 -9.92 0.97
N MET A 177 18.60 -10.83 1.22
CA MET A 177 18.90 -12.28 1.31
C MET A 177 19.05 -12.97 -0.04
N PHE A 178 18.20 -12.64 -1.03
CA PHE A 178 18.10 -13.38 -2.29
C PHE A 178 17.98 -12.45 -3.52
N PRO A 179 18.91 -11.50 -3.75
CA PRO A 179 18.72 -10.38 -4.69
C PRO A 179 18.36 -10.79 -6.11
N LYS A 180 18.98 -11.85 -6.66
CA LYS A 180 18.66 -12.35 -8.00
C LYS A 180 17.28 -13.00 -8.09
N ALA A 181 16.91 -13.81 -7.09
CA ALA A 181 15.60 -14.46 -7.03
C ALA A 181 14.48 -13.44 -6.78
N ALA A 182 14.74 -12.42 -5.96
CA ALA A 182 13.86 -11.29 -5.72
C ALA A 182 13.52 -10.54 -7.03
N ARG A 183 14.53 -10.18 -7.82
CA ARG A 183 14.33 -9.48 -9.10
C ARG A 183 13.64 -10.39 -10.13
N LEU A 184 14.00 -11.67 -10.19
CA LEU A 184 13.36 -12.65 -11.08
C LEU A 184 11.88 -12.88 -10.74
N SER A 185 11.52 -12.93 -9.45
CA SER A 185 10.12 -13.11 -9.03
C SER A 185 9.26 -11.89 -9.38
N MET A 186 9.82 -10.67 -9.47
CA MET A 186 9.11 -9.52 -10.02
C MET A 186 8.84 -9.67 -11.52
N MET A 187 9.83 -10.16 -12.29
CA MET A 187 9.73 -10.36 -13.73
C MET A 187 8.66 -11.40 -14.12
N VAL A 188 8.49 -12.45 -13.32
CA VAL A 188 7.50 -13.51 -13.55
C VAL A 188 6.16 -13.23 -12.86
N GLY A 189 6.19 -12.71 -11.64
CA GLY A 189 5.03 -12.53 -10.78
C GLY A 189 4.09 -11.41 -11.23
N ILE A 190 4.61 -10.24 -11.60
CA ILE A 190 3.77 -9.11 -12.05
C ILE A 190 2.94 -9.49 -13.30
N PRO A 191 3.51 -10.06 -14.38
CA PRO A 191 2.72 -10.40 -15.57
C PRO A 191 1.74 -11.56 -15.31
N LEU A 192 2.13 -12.53 -14.48
CA LEU A 192 1.26 -13.64 -14.10
C LEU A 192 0.04 -13.15 -13.31
N TRP A 193 0.23 -12.21 -12.38
CA TRP A 193 -0.87 -11.53 -11.69
C TRP A 193 -1.71 -10.67 -12.64
N SER A 194 -1.11 -9.91 -13.57
CA SER A 194 -1.87 -9.15 -14.58
C SER A 194 -2.81 -10.05 -15.38
N PHE A 195 -2.34 -11.21 -15.82
CA PHE A 195 -3.13 -12.17 -16.57
C PHE A 195 -4.19 -12.86 -15.70
N GLY A 196 -3.80 -13.39 -14.53
CA GLY A 196 -4.71 -14.07 -13.61
C GLY A 196 -5.86 -13.17 -13.13
N LEU A 197 -5.57 -11.92 -12.74
CA LEU A 197 -6.60 -10.94 -12.38
C LEU A 197 -7.51 -10.61 -13.56
N SER A 198 -6.95 -10.47 -14.77
CA SER A 198 -7.76 -10.22 -15.97
C SER A 198 -8.73 -11.37 -16.27
N CYS A 199 -8.31 -12.61 -16.09
CA CYS A 199 -9.17 -13.78 -16.24
C CYS A 199 -10.28 -13.84 -15.17
N VAL A 200 -9.95 -13.60 -13.90
CA VAL A 200 -10.95 -13.60 -12.80
C VAL A 200 -12.01 -12.52 -13.03
N TRP A 201 -11.60 -11.32 -13.41
CA TRP A 201 -12.49 -10.17 -13.60
C TRP A 201 -13.08 -10.06 -15.02
N ASN A 202 -12.93 -11.10 -15.85
CA ASN A 202 -13.48 -11.20 -17.21
C ASN A 202 -13.25 -9.93 -18.05
N ILE A 203 -12.00 -9.44 -18.02
CA ILE A 203 -11.54 -8.24 -18.71
C ILE A 203 -11.42 -8.52 -20.21
N ASP A 204 -11.76 -7.54 -21.06
CA ASP A 204 -11.64 -7.69 -22.52
C ASP A 204 -10.18 -7.86 -22.99
N ALA A 205 -10.02 -8.47 -24.16
CA ALA A 205 -8.70 -8.83 -24.69
C ALA A 205 -7.75 -7.63 -24.91
N LEU A 206 -8.26 -6.44 -25.23
CA LEU A 206 -7.42 -5.25 -25.44
C LEU A 206 -6.90 -4.72 -24.10
N SER A 207 -7.80 -4.57 -23.12
CA SER A 207 -7.46 -4.14 -21.76
C SER A 207 -6.54 -5.14 -21.06
N THR A 208 -6.80 -6.45 -21.19
CA THR A 208 -5.92 -7.52 -20.70
C THR A 208 -4.53 -7.45 -21.33
N THR A 209 -4.45 -7.31 -22.66
CA THR A 209 -3.16 -7.19 -23.36
C THR A 209 -2.37 -5.98 -22.86
N ALA A 210 -3.02 -4.82 -22.73
CA ALA A 210 -2.39 -3.61 -22.22
C ALA A 210 -1.87 -3.79 -20.77
N PHE A 211 -2.66 -4.41 -19.88
CA PHE A 211 -2.27 -4.61 -18.48
C PHE A 211 -1.19 -5.67 -18.28
N VAL A 212 -1.17 -6.72 -19.11
CA VAL A 212 -0.09 -7.74 -19.13
C VAL A 212 1.19 -7.16 -19.71
N VAL A 213 1.13 -6.40 -20.81
CA VAL A 213 2.30 -5.71 -21.40
C VAL A 213 2.89 -4.70 -20.43
N TYR A 214 2.05 -3.90 -19.75
CA TYR A 214 2.52 -3.00 -18.72
C TYR A 214 3.17 -3.76 -17.55
N GLY A 215 2.55 -4.84 -17.07
CA GLY A 215 3.12 -5.72 -16.04
C GLY A 215 4.49 -6.30 -16.44
N ALA A 216 4.62 -6.76 -17.69
CA ALA A 216 5.89 -7.26 -18.25
C ALA A 216 6.97 -6.18 -18.30
N PHE A 217 6.61 -4.96 -18.70
CA PHE A 217 7.51 -3.80 -18.63
C PHE A 217 8.01 -3.57 -17.19
N VAL A 218 7.10 -3.49 -16.20
CA VAL A 218 7.48 -3.24 -14.80
C VAL A 218 8.36 -4.36 -14.25
N GLY A 219 7.95 -5.62 -14.43
CA GLY A 219 8.70 -6.78 -13.94
C GLY A 219 10.11 -6.87 -14.55
N THR A 220 10.24 -6.63 -15.86
CA THR A 220 11.54 -6.68 -16.56
C THR A 220 12.46 -5.54 -16.14
N ARG A 221 11.93 -4.35 -15.76
CA ARG A 221 12.77 -3.26 -15.23
C ARG A 221 13.54 -3.64 -13.97
N PHE A 222 12.96 -4.44 -13.07
CA PHE A 222 13.65 -4.90 -11.86
C PHE A 222 14.84 -5.83 -12.14
N VAL A 223 14.90 -6.45 -13.33
CA VAL A 223 16.03 -7.30 -13.75
C VAL A 223 17.04 -6.51 -14.60
N MET A 224 16.58 -5.63 -15.48
CA MET A 224 17.46 -4.87 -16.39
C MET A 224 18.16 -3.67 -15.73
N TYR A 225 17.65 -3.17 -14.61
CA TYR A 225 18.22 -2.02 -13.91
C TYR A 225 18.28 -2.29 -12.40
N ASP A 226 19.48 -2.20 -11.83
CA ASP A 226 19.82 -2.57 -10.45
C ASP A 226 20.41 -1.41 -9.63
N THR A 227 20.36 -0.19 -10.15
CA THR A 227 20.78 1.01 -9.43
C THR A 227 19.65 1.53 -8.53
N VAL A 228 20.00 2.06 -7.35
CA VAL A 228 19.03 2.65 -6.39
C VAL A 228 18.09 3.69 -7.04
N GLY A 229 18.61 4.49 -7.99
CA GLY A 229 17.80 5.46 -8.73
C GLY A 229 16.78 4.80 -9.69
N ALA A 230 17.17 3.69 -10.32
CA ALA A 230 16.28 2.91 -11.17
C ALA A 230 15.25 2.11 -10.35
N ASP A 231 15.64 1.50 -9.23
CA ASP A 231 14.71 0.80 -8.34
C ASP A 231 13.66 1.78 -7.78
N LYS A 232 14.06 2.98 -7.32
CA LYS A 232 13.14 4.07 -6.95
C LYS A 232 12.14 4.44 -8.05
N GLN A 233 12.49 4.24 -9.33
CA GLN A 233 11.58 4.47 -10.45
C GLN A 233 10.72 3.23 -10.76
N SER A 234 11.27 2.02 -10.66
CA SER A 234 10.54 0.75 -10.76
C SER A 234 9.46 0.63 -9.69
N CYS A 235 9.72 1.04 -8.43
CA CYS A 235 8.71 1.10 -7.37
C CYS A 235 7.52 2.00 -7.72
N LYS A 236 7.74 3.13 -8.41
CA LYS A 236 6.63 4.01 -8.84
C LYS A 236 5.78 3.36 -9.93
N PHE A 237 6.41 2.68 -10.89
CA PHE A 237 5.71 1.93 -11.93
C PHE A 237 4.94 0.74 -11.33
N TYR A 238 5.52 0.04 -10.34
CA TYR A 238 4.84 -0.97 -9.55
C TYR A 238 3.62 -0.42 -8.79
N SER A 239 3.73 0.73 -8.13
CA SER A 239 2.59 1.37 -7.45
C SER A 239 1.48 1.74 -8.43
N LEU A 240 1.81 2.16 -9.66
CA LEU A 240 0.82 2.38 -10.71
C LEU A 240 0.19 1.06 -11.19
N TRP A 241 0.98 0.00 -11.41
CA TRP A 241 0.47 -1.32 -11.77
C TRP A 241 -0.51 -1.86 -10.73
N TYR A 242 -0.17 -1.76 -9.44
CA TYR A 242 -1.03 -2.19 -8.34
C TYR A 242 -2.33 -1.39 -8.30
N SER A 243 -2.25 -0.06 -8.45
CA SER A 243 -3.42 0.84 -8.54
C SER A 243 -4.32 0.55 -9.75
N LEU A 244 -3.74 0.13 -10.88
CA LEU A 244 -4.51 -0.31 -12.06
C LEU A 244 -5.20 -1.65 -11.80
N GLY A 245 -4.52 -2.60 -11.14
CA GLY A 245 -5.10 -3.87 -10.71
C GLY A 245 -6.36 -3.71 -9.85
N HIS A 246 -6.40 -2.66 -9.02
CA HIS A 246 -7.55 -2.30 -8.17
C HIS A 246 -8.79 -1.82 -8.93
N LEU A 247 -8.68 -1.45 -10.22
CA LEU A 247 -9.83 -1.06 -11.05
C LEU A 247 -10.62 -2.26 -11.61
N LEU A 248 -9.99 -3.44 -11.70
CA LEU A 248 -10.56 -4.62 -12.36
C LEU A 248 -11.88 -5.12 -11.71
N PRO A 249 -12.03 -5.17 -10.37
CA PRO A 249 -13.33 -5.47 -9.76
C PRO A 249 -14.43 -4.48 -10.16
N GLY A 250 -14.08 -3.20 -10.32
CA GLY A 250 -15.00 -2.14 -10.72
C GLY A 250 -15.43 -2.26 -12.18
N TYR A 251 -14.51 -2.61 -13.09
CA TYR A 251 -14.85 -2.99 -14.46
C TYR A 251 -15.83 -4.15 -14.48
N TRP A 252 -15.54 -5.22 -13.74
CA TRP A 252 -16.39 -6.41 -13.71
C TRP A 252 -17.79 -6.07 -13.17
N ARG A 253 -17.90 -5.28 -12.09
CA ARG A 253 -19.19 -4.81 -11.59
C ARG A 253 -19.96 -3.96 -12.60
N PHE A 254 -19.28 -3.10 -13.36
CA PHE A 254 -19.94 -2.25 -14.34
C PHE A 254 -20.56 -3.02 -15.52
N PHE A 255 -19.90 -4.10 -15.97
CA PHE A 255 -20.36 -4.89 -17.12
C PHE A 255 -21.15 -6.15 -16.76
N TYR A 256 -20.92 -6.74 -15.57
CA TYR A 256 -21.46 -8.04 -15.17
C TYR A 256 -22.05 -8.07 -13.75
N GLY A 257 -21.95 -6.97 -12.98
CA GLY A 257 -22.57 -6.86 -11.67
C GLY A 257 -24.09 -6.80 -11.77
N VAL A 258 -24.77 -7.47 -10.84
CA VAL A 258 -26.24 -7.49 -10.68
C VAL A 258 -26.62 -6.68 -9.44
#